data_AF-A0A5K1ELE6-F1
#
_entry.id   AF-A0A5K1ELE6-F1
#
_cell.length_a   1.000
_cell.length_b   1.000
_cell.length_c   1.000
_cell.angle_alpha   90.00
_cell.angle_beta   90.00
_cell.angle_gamma   90.00
#
_symmetry.space_group_name_H-M   'P 1'
#
loop_
_entity.id
_entity.type
_entity.pdbx_description
1 polymer ?
#
loop_
_entity_poly.entity_id
_entity_poly.type
_entity_poly.pdbx_seq_one_letter_code
_entity_poly.pdbx_strand_id
1 'polypeptide(L)'
;VIGIVVADAQENAKFASKKVKVQYEELPAVFTIKDAVRENSFYPNAEIFLHKGDVELFLGSGSYIKFIEGEVQVGGQEHFYMEPQSSLVWTVDGGNEVHMVSSTQ
;
A
#
# COMPACT_ATOMS: atom_id res chain seq x y z
N VAL A 1 -9.30 -6.38 4.95
CA VAL A 1 -10.30 -7.45 5.14
C VAL A 1 -11.09 -7.13 6.39
N ILE A 2 -12.42 -7.04 6.32
CA ILE A 2 -13.27 -6.77 7.51
C ILE A 2 -13.66 -8.08 8.21
N GLY A 3 -13.72 -9.19 7.47
CA GLY A 3 -13.95 -10.53 7.99
C GLY A 3 -13.76 -11.59 6.91
N ILE A 4 -13.83 -12.87 7.29
CA ILE A 4 -13.66 -14.02 6.39
C ILE A 4 -14.93 -14.88 6.47
N VAL A 5 -15.42 -15.32 5.32
CA VAL A 5 -16.51 -16.32 5.23
C VAL A 5 -15.90 -17.69 4.97
N VAL A 6 -16.20 -18.64 5.84
CA VAL A 6 -15.76 -20.04 5.71
C VAL A 6 -16.96 -20.88 5.27
N ALA A 7 -16.75 -21.71 4.25
CA ALA A 7 -17.75 -22.65 3.74
C ALA A 7 -17.06 -23.93 3.26
N ASP A 8 -17.87 -24.95 3.00
CA ASP A 8 -17.47 -26.24 2.43
C ASP A 8 -16.96 -26.14 0.98
N ALA A 9 -17.38 -25.12 0.24
CA ALA A 9 -16.91 -24.83 -1.11
C ALA A 9 -16.61 -23.34 -1.33
N GLN A 10 -15.61 -23.04 -2.17
CA GLN A 10 -15.21 -21.67 -2.49
C GLN A 10 -16.36 -20.84 -3.07
N GLU A 11 -17.20 -21.44 -3.92
CA GLU A 11 -18.37 -20.79 -4.51
C GLU A 11 -19.38 -20.37 -3.43
N ASN A 12 -19.65 -21.26 -2.47
CA ASN A 12 -20.56 -20.98 -1.35
C ASN A 12 -20.04 -19.82 -0.50
N ALA A 13 -18.74 -19.81 -0.17
CA ALA A 13 -18.12 -18.70 0.56
C ALA A 13 -18.26 -17.37 -0.20
N LYS A 14 -18.05 -17.38 -1.53
CA LYS A 14 -18.17 -16.20 -2.40
C LYS A 14 -19.61 -15.70 -2.53
N PHE A 15 -20.61 -16.59 -2.56
CA PHE A 15 -22.02 -16.18 -2.57
C PHE A 15 -22.46 -15.64 -1.21
N ALA A 16 -22.04 -16.28 -0.12
CA ALA A 16 -22.38 -15.86 1.23
C ALA A 16 -21.72 -14.52 1.60
N SER A 17 -20.47 -14.26 1.18
CA SER A 17 -19.78 -12.98 1.44
C SER A 17 -20.52 -11.78 0.87
N LYS A 18 -21.18 -11.93 -0.29
CA LYS A 18 -22.02 -10.88 -0.90
C LYS A 18 -23.30 -10.57 -0.12
N LYS A 19 -23.73 -11.44 0.81
CA LYS A 19 -24.92 -11.24 1.64
C LYS A 19 -24.61 -10.49 2.95
N VAL A 20 -23.33 -10.34 3.30
CA VAL A 20 -22.91 -9.63 4.50
C VAL A 20 -23.24 -8.15 4.33
N LYS A 21 -24.00 -7.59 5.28
CA LYS A 21 -24.33 -6.16 5.32
C LYS A 21 -23.43 -5.48 6.34
N VAL A 22 -22.69 -4.47 5.89
CA VAL A 22 -21.87 -3.62 6.75
C VAL A 22 -22.44 -2.21 6.71
N GLN A 23 -22.57 -1.59 7.87
CA GLN A 23 -22.96 -0.20 8.00
C GLN A 23 -21.70 0.63 8.24
N TYR A 24 -21.57 1.74 7.52
CA TYR A 24 -20.42 2.64 7.61
C TYR A 24 -20.90 4.05 7.95
N GLU A 25 -20.02 4.78 8.62
CA GLU A 25 -20.09 6.23 8.73
C GLU A 25 -18.96 6.80 7.87
N GLU A 26 -19.28 7.78 7.02
CA GLU A 26 -18.28 8.41 6.16
C GLU A 26 -17.42 9.38 6.97
N LEU A 27 -16.10 9.30 6.78
CA LEU A 27 -15.12 10.20 7.37
C LEU A 27 -14.33 10.88 6.24
N PRO A 28 -13.75 12.07 6.48
CA PRO A 28 -12.85 12.72 5.51
C PRO A 28 -11.71 11.77 5.10
N ALA A 29 -11.45 11.68 3.80
CA ALA A 29 -10.47 10.77 3.24
C ALA A 29 -9.42 11.51 2.39
N VAL A 30 -8.17 11.05 2.49
CA VAL A 30 -7.03 11.57 1.75
C VAL A 30 -6.66 10.59 0.64
N PHE A 31 -6.82 10.99 -0.62
CA PHE A 31 -6.61 10.10 -1.77
C PHE A 31 -5.37 10.43 -2.61
N THR A 32 -4.98 11.71 -2.68
CA THR A 32 -3.87 12.14 -3.54
C THR A 32 -2.65 12.58 -2.75
N ILE A 33 -1.47 12.56 -3.39
CA ILE A 33 -0.23 13.09 -2.79
C ILE A 33 -0.42 14.58 -2.42
N LYS A 34 -1.13 15.34 -3.25
CA LYS A 34 -1.40 16.77 -3.01
C LYS A 34 -2.31 17.00 -1.81
N ASP A 35 -3.28 16.11 -1.56
CA ASP A 35 -4.14 16.19 -0.38
C ASP A 35 -3.35 15.83 0.88
N ALA A 36 -2.51 14.79 0.82
CA ALA A 36 -1.66 14.40 1.94
C ALA A 36 -0.70 15.52 2.36
N VAL A 37 -0.07 16.21 1.39
CA VAL A 37 0.77 17.39 1.67
C VAL A 37 -0.04 18.53 2.28
N ARG A 38 -1.24 18.82 1.76
CA ARG A 38 -2.11 19.88 2.28
C ARG A 38 -2.56 19.62 3.72
N GLU A 39 -2.77 18.37 4.08
CA GLU A 39 -3.25 17.94 5.40
C GLU A 39 -2.10 17.58 6.37
N ASN A 40 -0.83 17.71 5.95
CA ASN A 40 0.35 17.23 6.68
C ASN A 40 0.24 15.75 7.12
N SER A 41 -0.38 14.92 6.27
CA SER A 41 -0.64 13.51 6.54
C SER A 41 0.51 12.64 6.03
N PHE A 42 1.58 12.56 6.82
CA PHE A 42 2.78 11.76 6.50
C PHE A 42 2.97 10.59 7.47
N TYR A 43 3.64 9.53 7.01
CA TYR A 43 4.10 8.48 7.91
C TYR A 43 5.18 9.02 8.86
N PRO A 44 5.24 8.54 10.12
CA PRO A 44 6.33 8.90 11.02
C PRO A 44 7.69 8.56 10.40
N ASN A 45 8.65 9.49 10.53
CA ASN A 45 10.02 9.35 9.99
C ASN A 45 10.10 9.14 8.46
N ALA A 46 9.13 9.64 7.69
CA ALA A 46 9.14 9.56 6.23
C ALA A 46 10.11 10.54 5.55
N GLU A 47 10.60 11.56 6.27
CA GLU A 47 11.55 12.52 5.75
C GLU A 47 12.94 11.87 5.57
N ILE A 48 13.34 11.72 4.31
CA ILE A 48 14.65 11.23 3.92
C ILE A 48 15.33 12.34 3.12
N PHE A 49 16.41 12.90 3.66
CA PHE A 49 17.19 13.93 3.01
C PHE A 49 18.62 13.44 2.76
N LEU A 50 19.07 13.56 1.51
CA LEU A 50 20.46 13.37 1.12
C LEU A 50 20.97 14.67 0.50
N HIS A 51 22.00 15.25 1.10
CA HIS A 51 22.58 16.52 0.66
C HIS A 51 24.07 16.37 0.38
N LYS A 52 24.58 17.05 -0.66
CA LYS A 52 25.99 17.07 -1.01
C LYS A 52 26.37 18.41 -1.63
N GLY A 53 27.38 19.07 -1.07
CA GLY A 53 27.83 20.41 -1.52
C GLY A 53 27.07 21.53 -0.81
N ASP A 54 27.07 22.73 -1.40
CA ASP A 54 26.33 23.89 -0.92
C ASP A 54 25.52 24.47 -2.09
N VAL A 55 24.23 24.11 -2.13
CA VAL A 55 23.32 24.49 -3.22
C VAL A 55 22.99 25.98 -3.16
N GLU A 56 22.81 26.52 -1.96
CA GLU A 56 22.47 27.94 -1.74
C GLU A 56 23.60 28.86 -2.20
N LEU A 57 24.86 28.50 -1.90
CA LEU A 57 26.02 29.25 -2.37
C LEU A 57 26.11 29.29 -3.90
N PHE A 58 25.86 28.17 -4.58
CA PHE A 58 25.90 28.10 -6.04
C PHE A 58 24.74 28.84 -6.71
N LEU A 59 23.53 28.76 -6.16
CA LEU A 59 22.39 29.52 -6.66
C LEU A 59 22.60 31.02 -6.45
N GLY A 60 23.09 31.42 -5.26
CA GLY A 60 23.38 32.83 -4.95
C GLY A 60 24.54 33.43 -5.75
N SER A 61 25.50 32.61 -6.21
CA SER A 61 26.61 33.11 -7.03
C SER A 61 26.20 33.49 -8.46
N GLY A 62 24.99 33.10 -8.91
CA GLY A 62 24.50 33.38 -10.26
C GLY A 62 25.37 32.79 -11.37
N SER A 63 26.23 31.82 -11.04
CA SER A 63 27.21 31.26 -11.98
C SER A 63 26.59 30.28 -12.99
N TYR A 64 25.28 30.02 -12.90
CA TYR A 64 24.54 29.18 -13.82
C TYR A 64 24.17 29.94 -15.11
N ILE A 65 24.20 29.25 -16.25
CA ILE A 65 23.84 29.84 -17.56
C ILE A 65 22.33 29.81 -17.77
N LYS A 66 21.63 28.80 -17.20
CA LYS A 66 20.17 28.60 -17.31
C LYS A 66 19.63 27.97 -16.04
N PHE A 67 18.40 28.33 -15.69
CA PHE A 67 17.60 27.72 -14.63
C PHE A 67 16.38 27.06 -15.27
N ILE A 68 16.11 25.80 -14.92
CA ILE A 68 14.98 25.03 -15.45
C ILE A 68 14.27 24.38 -14.27
N GLU A 69 12.95 24.54 -14.22
CA GLU A 69 12.09 24.01 -13.17
C GLU A 69 10.89 23.30 -13.82
N GLY A 70 10.42 22.23 -13.17
CA GLY A 70 9.24 21.49 -13.59
C GLY A 70 8.89 20.38 -12.61
N GLU A 71 7.66 19.87 -12.73
CA GLU A 71 7.14 18.73 -11.96
C GLU A 71 6.90 17.56 -12.92
N VAL A 72 7.13 16.33 -12.44
CA VAL A 72 6.73 15.10 -13.12
C VAL A 72 5.96 14.21 -12.15
N GLN A 73 4.94 13.52 -12.66
CA GLN A 73 4.19 12.52 -11.92
C GLN A 73 4.38 11.16 -12.57
N VAL A 74 4.62 10.15 -11.74
CA VAL A 74 4.77 8.76 -12.16
C VAL A 74 3.67 7.96 -11.47
N GLY A 75 2.92 7.18 -12.25
CA GLY A 75 1.82 6.37 -11.74
C GLY A 75 2.28 5.13 -10.99
N GLY A 76 1.33 4.45 -10.34
CA GLY A 76 1.57 3.15 -9.71
C GLY A 76 1.69 2.01 -10.72
N GLN A 77 2.15 0.87 -10.23
CA GLN A 77 2.28 -0.37 -10.99
C GLN A 77 1.78 -1.54 -10.15
N GLU A 78 0.98 -2.42 -10.76
CA GLU A 78 0.60 -3.69 -10.16
C GLU A 78 1.66 -4.75 -10.49
N HIS A 79 1.99 -5.61 -9.53
CA HIS A 79 2.98 -6.67 -9.71
C HIS A 79 2.51 -7.68 -10.77
N PHE A 80 1.21 -7.98 -10.77
CA PHE A 80 0.58 -8.88 -11.74
C PHE A 80 1.26 -10.26 -11.81
N TYR A 81 1.56 -10.83 -10.64
CA TYR A 81 2.08 -12.19 -10.54
C TYR A 81 1.09 -13.18 -11.19
N MET A 82 1.63 -14.17 -11.90
CA MET A 82 0.80 -15.21 -12.54
C MET A 82 0.11 -16.11 -11.51
N GLU A 83 0.73 -16.30 -10.35
CA GLU A 83 0.09 -16.91 -9.18
C GLU A 83 -0.41 -15.79 -8.24
N PRO A 84 -1.73 -15.68 -8.01
CA PRO A 84 -2.27 -14.79 -6.98
C PRO A 84 -1.90 -15.24 -5.56
N GLN A 85 -1.96 -14.32 -4.61
CA GLN A 85 -1.77 -14.60 -3.18
C GLN A 85 -2.61 -15.80 -2.72
N SER A 86 -1.93 -16.84 -2.23
CA SER A 86 -2.53 -18.14 -1.93
C SER A 86 -1.91 -18.75 -0.69
N SER A 87 -2.75 -19.34 0.17
CA SER A 87 -2.32 -20.11 1.34
C SER A 87 -3.25 -21.31 1.56
N LEU A 88 -2.66 -22.45 1.94
CA LEU A 88 -3.37 -23.65 2.36
C LEU A 88 -2.96 -23.99 3.79
N VAL A 89 -3.93 -24.18 4.68
CA VAL A 89 -3.72 -24.44 6.10
C VAL A 89 -4.52 -25.68 6.51
N TRP A 90 -3.90 -26.58 7.27
CA TRP A 90 -4.59 -27.73 7.86
C TRP A 90 -4.00 -28.10 9.21
N THR A 91 -4.84 -28.68 10.07
CA THR A 91 -4.42 -29.18 11.37
C THR A 91 -3.87 -30.60 11.25
N VAL A 92 -2.85 -30.91 12.04
CA VAL A 92 -2.38 -32.28 12.29
C VAL A 92 -2.47 -32.60 13.79
N ASP A 93 -2.18 -33.85 14.18
CA ASP A 93 -2.15 -34.30 15.57
C ASP A 93 -3.40 -33.94 16.39
N GLY A 94 -4.58 -34.17 15.78
CA GLY A 94 -5.86 -33.92 16.43
C GLY A 94 -6.18 -32.44 16.69
N GLY A 95 -5.46 -31.51 16.04
CA GLY A 95 -5.64 -30.06 16.21
C GLY A 95 -4.56 -29.37 17.02
N ASN A 96 -3.56 -30.10 17.55
CA ASN A 96 -2.49 -29.52 18.36
C ASN A 96 -1.40 -28.83 17.53
N GLU A 97 -1.32 -29.15 16.24
CA GLU A 97 -0.36 -28.60 15.31
C GLU A 97 -1.06 -28.12 14.04
N VAL A 98 -0.49 -27.11 13.41
CA VAL A 98 -1.01 -26.51 12.18
C VAL A 98 0.11 -26.46 11.15
N HIS A 99 -0.15 -27.05 9.99
CA HIS A 99 0.71 -26.93 8.82
C HIS A 99 0.15 -25.87 7.87
N MET A 100 1.06 -25.12 7.24
CA MET A 100 0.72 -24.09 6.26
C MET A 100 1.68 -24.16 5.08
N VAL A 101 1.13 -24.02 3.88
CA VAL A 101 1.88 -23.72 2.66
C VAL A 101 1.38 -22.37 2.15
N SER A 102 2.30 -21.46 1.82
CA SER A 102 1.96 -20.11 1.38
C SER A 102 2.84 -19.68 0.22
N SER A 103 2.26 -18.97 -0.74
CA SER A 103 3.02 -18.19 -1.72
C SER A 103 3.46 -16.89 -1.05
N THR A 104 4.68 -16.88 -0.50
CA THR A 104 5.29 -15.76 0.23
C THR A 104 6.76 -15.58 -0.16
N GLN A 105 7.29 -14.37 0.04
CA GLN A 105 8.72 -14.06 -0.01
C GLN A 105 9.38 -14.28 1.35
#